data_AF-A0AAE1JC46-F1
#
_entry.id   AF-A0AAE1JC46-F1
#
_cell.length_a   1.000
_cell.length_b   1.000
_cell.length_c   1.000
_cell.angle_alpha   90.00
_cell.angle_beta   90.00
_cell.angle_gamma   90.00
#
_symmetry.space_group_name_H-M   'P 1'
#
loop_
_entity.id
_entity.type
_entity.pdbx_description
1 polymer ?
#
loop_
_entity_poly.entity_id
_entity_poly.type
_entity_poly.pdbx_seq_one_letter_code
_entity_poly.pdbx_strand_id
1 'polypeptide(L)'
;MERKSLVFVCSILVLLLAAQEVVLKTEALCDRPSRCYPPGRCFNVRCNLLCRTCDHALRGHCSGNRCICTFNRCPPLSENAAIYDDADIYDDADTYIYK
;
A
#
# COMPACT_ATOMS: atom_id res chain seq x y z
N MET A 1 -48.28 0.53 -20.36
CA MET A 1 -47.69 -0.05 -19.14
C MET A 1 -46.17 0.16 -19.13
N GLU A 2 -45.67 1.41 -19.14
CA GLU A 2 -44.23 1.62 -19.43
C GLU A 2 -43.48 2.49 -18.40
N ARG A 3 -44.18 3.32 -17.63
CA ARG A 3 -43.54 4.22 -16.65
C ARG A 3 -43.02 3.53 -15.39
N LYS A 4 -43.63 2.40 -14.99
CA LYS A 4 -43.21 1.62 -13.81
C LYS A 4 -41.87 0.90 -14.02
N SER A 5 -41.57 0.54 -15.27
CA SER A 5 -40.33 -0.17 -15.63
C SER A 5 -39.10 0.74 -15.57
N LEU A 6 -39.26 2.01 -15.98
CA LEU A 6 -38.16 2.98 -16.04
C LEU A 6 -37.66 3.39 -14.64
N VAL A 7 -38.57 3.56 -13.68
CA VAL A 7 -38.22 3.84 -12.28
C VAL A 7 -37.47 2.66 -11.66
N PHE A 8 -37.89 1.43 -11.96
CA PHE A 8 -37.24 0.21 -11.45
C PHE A 8 -35.82 0.06 -12.00
N VAL A 9 -35.61 0.32 -13.29
CA VAL A 9 -34.28 0.29 -13.93
C VAL A 9 -33.35 1.36 -13.36
N CYS A 10 -33.84 2.59 -13.17
CA CYS A 10 -33.05 3.65 -12.53
C CYS A 10 -32.68 3.33 -11.08
N SER A 11 -33.60 2.70 -10.33
CA SER A 11 -33.36 2.28 -8.94
C SER A 11 -32.22 1.25 -8.84
N ILE A 12 -32.20 0.29 -9.77
CA ILE A 12 -31.15 -0.73 -9.85
C ILE A 12 -29.81 -0.11 -10.26
N LEU A 13 -29.81 0.83 -11.21
CA LEU A 13 -28.60 1.57 -11.60
C LEU A 13 -28.01 2.34 -10.42
N VAL A 14 -28.81 3.08 -9.66
CA VAL A 14 -28.32 3.81 -8.47
C VAL A 14 -27.74 2.84 -7.42
N LEU A 15 -28.38 1.69 -7.19
CA LEU A 15 -27.84 0.66 -6.30
C LEU A 15 -26.50 0.09 -6.81
N LEU A 16 -26.37 -0.15 -8.11
CA LEU A 16 -25.14 -0.67 -8.73
C LEU A 16 -24.01 0.37 -8.73
N LEU A 17 -24.32 1.67 -8.85
CA LEU A 17 -23.33 2.74 -8.69
C LEU A 17 -22.89 2.88 -7.23
N ALA A 18 -23.83 2.84 -6.26
CA ALA A 18 -23.49 2.90 -4.84
C ALA A 18 -22.67 1.69 -4.36
N ALA A 19 -22.88 0.51 -4.95
CA ALA A 19 -22.08 -0.69 -4.66
C ALA A 19 -20.62 -0.57 -5.16
N GLN A 20 -20.37 0.22 -6.21
CA GLN A 20 -19.02 0.38 -6.77
C GLN A 20 -18.12 1.28 -5.92
N GLU A 21 -18.67 2.23 -5.17
CA GLU A 21 -17.86 3.12 -4.31
C GLU A 21 -17.24 2.38 -3.10
N VAL A 22 -17.81 1.23 -2.71
CA VAL A 22 -17.30 0.43 -1.58
C VAL A 22 -16.13 -0.47 -2.00
N VAL A 23 -16.00 -0.80 -3.29
CA VAL A 23 -15.00 -1.74 -3.80
C VAL A 23 -13.65 -1.07 -4.11
N LEU A 24 -13.59 0.27 -4.16
CA LEU A 24 -12.35 1.01 -4.43
C LEU A 24 -11.50 1.30 -3.17
N LYS A 25 -11.61 0.45 -2.14
CA LYS A 25 -10.57 0.26 -1.13
C LYS A 25 -9.76 -1.00 -1.48
N THR A 26 -9.36 -1.14 -2.73
CA THR A 26 -8.27 -2.07 -3.04
C THR A 26 -7.03 -1.47 -2.40
N GLU A 27 -6.52 -2.13 -1.37
CA GLU A 27 -5.25 -1.83 -0.73
C GLU A 27 -4.18 -1.67 -1.80
N ALA A 28 -3.94 -0.41 -2.20
CA ALA A 28 -3.01 -0.11 -3.27
C ALA A 28 -1.62 -0.31 -2.69
N LEU A 29 -1.12 -1.54 -2.82
CA LEU A 29 0.28 -1.85 -2.59
C LEU A 29 1.10 -1.03 -3.58
N CYS A 30 2.05 -0.29 -3.03
CA CYS A 30 2.83 0.65 -3.80
C CYS A 30 4.30 0.30 -3.78
N ASP A 31 4.88 0.18 -4.96
CA ASP A 31 6.30 -0.12 -5.10
C ASP A 31 7.09 1.16 -5.37
N ARG A 32 8.13 1.41 -4.56
CA ARG A 32 9.08 2.52 -4.75
C ARG A 32 10.52 2.06 -4.57
N PRO A 33 11.49 2.67 -5.24
CA PRO A 33 12.89 2.41 -4.95
C PRO A 33 13.22 2.81 -3.50
N SER A 34 13.99 1.97 -2.81
CA SER A 34 14.48 2.25 -1.46
C SER A 34 15.32 3.53 -1.46
N ARG A 35 15.12 4.39 -0.46
CA ARG A 35 15.97 5.58 -0.25
C ARG A 35 17.24 5.24 0.52
N CYS A 36 17.22 4.13 1.26
CA CYS A 36 18.31 3.72 2.14
C CYS A 36 19.23 2.66 1.53
N TYR A 37 18.80 1.99 0.45
CA TYR A 37 19.62 0.97 -0.19
C TYR A 37 20.75 1.62 -1.00
N PRO A 38 22.02 1.32 -0.70
CA PRO A 38 23.15 1.92 -1.39
C PRO A 38 23.19 1.48 -2.86
N PRO A 39 23.71 2.33 -3.77
CA PRO A 39 23.89 1.95 -5.17
C PRO A 39 24.82 0.72 -5.28
N GLY A 40 24.49 -0.20 -6.19
CA GLY A 40 25.30 -1.39 -6.44
C GLY A 40 24.49 -2.65 -6.65
N ARG A 41 25.09 -3.81 -6.38
CA ARG A 41 24.41 -5.10 -6.52
C ARG A 41 23.29 -5.22 -5.48
N CYS A 42 22.10 -5.60 -5.95
CA CYS A 42 20.96 -5.81 -5.08
C CYS A 42 21.01 -7.22 -4.47
N PHE A 43 20.82 -7.31 -3.15
CA PHE A 43 20.70 -8.57 -2.41
C PHE A 43 19.34 -8.63 -1.73
N ASN A 44 18.49 -9.60 -2.09
CA ASN A 44 17.09 -9.66 -1.63
C ASN A 44 16.95 -9.58 -0.10
N VAL A 45 17.76 -10.33 0.65
CA VAL A 45 17.72 -10.33 2.13
C VAL A 45 18.04 -8.94 2.70
N ARG A 46 19.10 -8.31 2.21
CA ARG A 46 19.51 -6.96 2.65
C ARG A 46 18.51 -5.89 2.21
N CYS A 47 17.98 -6.00 1.00
CA CYS A 47 16.96 -5.12 0.47
C CYS A 47 15.69 -5.18 1.31
N ASN A 48 15.20 -6.39 1.60
CA ASN A 48 14.01 -6.58 2.44
C ASN A 48 14.21 -6.02 3.86
N LEU A 49 15.39 -6.25 4.45
CA LEU A 49 15.72 -5.71 5.77
C LEU A 49 15.69 -4.18 5.77
N LEU A 50 16.39 -3.53 4.83
CA LEU A 50 16.45 -2.06 4.76
C LEU A 50 15.09 -1.44 4.42
N CYS A 51 14.32 -2.07 3.54
CA CYS A 51 12.96 -1.62 3.27
C CYS A 51 12.10 -1.62 4.54
N ARG A 52 12.23 -2.62 5.41
CA ARG A 52 11.47 -2.71 6.67
C ARG A 52 11.97 -1.76 7.76
N THR A 53 13.29 -1.69 7.94
CA THR A 53 13.88 -0.96 9.07
C THR A 53 14.12 0.52 8.79
N CYS A 54 14.36 0.91 7.54
CA CYS A 54 14.71 2.28 7.16
C CYS A 54 13.60 2.98 6.37
N ASP A 55 13.04 2.33 5.36
CA ASP A 55 11.94 2.90 4.58
C ASP A 55 10.56 2.66 5.24
N HIS A 56 10.48 1.87 6.32
CA HIS A 56 9.22 1.48 6.99
C HIS A 56 8.18 0.86 6.03
N ALA A 57 8.67 0.13 5.03
CA ALA A 57 7.88 -0.62 4.06
C ALA A 57 7.58 -2.04 4.57
N LEU A 58 6.61 -2.70 3.97
CA LEU A 58 6.19 -4.06 4.35
C LEU A 58 7.25 -5.10 3.98
N ARG A 59 7.84 -4.92 2.80
CA ARG A 59 8.81 -5.83 2.22
C ARG A 59 9.64 -5.12 1.17
N GLY A 60 10.78 -5.71 0.86
CA GLY A 60 11.65 -5.30 -0.22
C GLY A 60 12.01 -6.47 -1.12
N HIS A 61 12.18 -6.20 -2.40
CA HIS A 61 12.71 -7.17 -3.37
C HIS A 61 13.66 -6.49 -4.35
N CYS A 62 14.55 -7.28 -4.92
CA CYS A 62 15.46 -6.81 -5.96
C CYS A 62 14.81 -6.89 -7.33
N SER A 63 14.76 -5.76 -8.03
CA SER A 63 14.45 -5.66 -9.45
C SER A 63 15.73 -5.27 -10.19
N GLY A 64 16.44 -6.27 -10.70
CA GLY A 64 17.80 -6.11 -11.22
C GLY A 64 18.78 -5.65 -10.14
N ASN A 65 19.44 -4.50 -10.35
CA ASN A 65 20.33 -3.86 -9.38
C ASN A 65 19.63 -2.80 -8.50
N ARG A 66 18.30 -2.69 -8.56
CA ARG A 66 17.53 -1.76 -7.72
C ARG A 66 16.79 -2.51 -6.63
N CYS A 67 16.80 -1.95 -5.42
CA CYS A 67 15.96 -2.41 -4.32
C CYS A 67 14.63 -1.69 -4.37
N ILE A 68 13.53 -2.44 -4.48
CA ILE A 68 12.16 -1.94 -4.55
C ILE A 68 11.44 -2.33 -3.27
N CYS A 69 10.87 -1.34 -2.57
CA CYS A 69 10.10 -1.50 -1.35
C CYS A 69 8.60 -1.38 -1.62
N THR A 70 7.81 -2.27 -1.04
CA THR A 70 6.34 -2.29 -1.14
C THR A 70 5.69 -1.71 0.12
N PHE A 71 4.80 -0.74 -0.05
CA PHE A 71 4.11 -0.01 1.02
C PHE A 71 2.61 -0.31 1.03
N ASN A 72 1.98 -0.34 2.21
CA ASN A 72 0.53 -0.56 2.37
C ASN A 72 -0.30 0.69 2.02
N ARG A 73 0.33 1.87 2.04
CA ARG A 73 -0.29 3.13 1.65
C ARG A 73 0.66 3.90 0.75
N CYS A 74 0.23 4.21 -0.48
CA CYS A 74 0.83 5.31 -1.22
C CYS A 74 0.34 6.62 -0.61
N PRO A 75 1.20 7.46 0.00
CA PRO A 75 0.87 8.88 0.00
C PRO A 75 0.71 9.31 -1.47
N PRO A 76 -0.36 10.05 -1.83
CA PRO A 76 -0.50 10.59 -3.17
C PRO A 76 0.77 11.35 -3.54
N LEU A 77 1.18 11.27 -4.81
CA LEU A 77 2.29 12.04 -5.37
C LEU A 77 1.93 13.54 -5.44
N SER A 78 1.57 14.14 -4.31
CA SER A 78 1.49 15.58 -4.12
C SER A 78 2.59 15.92 -3.13
N GLU A 79 3.51 16.77 -3.56
CA GLU A 79 4.38 17.51 -2.67
C GLU A 79 3.56 17.99 -1.46
N ASN A 80 4.02 17.67 -0.25
CA ASN A 80 3.61 18.27 1.03
C ASN A 80 2.59 17.55 1.93
N ALA A 81 2.19 16.29 1.69
CA ALA A 81 1.39 15.56 2.68
C ALA A 81 2.29 14.83 3.71
N ALA A 82 2.74 15.55 4.73
CA ALA A 82 3.16 14.93 5.99
C ALA A 82 1.91 14.30 6.62
N ILE A 83 1.79 12.97 6.56
CA ILE A 83 0.75 12.23 7.28
C ILE A 83 1.41 11.67 8.53
N TYR A 84 1.33 12.42 9.63
CA TYR A 84 1.26 11.84 10.97
C TYR A 84 -0.22 11.73 11.29
N ASP A 85 -0.76 10.52 11.25
CA ASP A 85 -1.35 9.85 12.41
C ASP A 85 -1.97 8.51 12.00
N ASP A 86 -2.12 7.66 13.01
CA ASP A 86 -2.79 6.35 13.01
C ASP A 86 -1.88 5.15 12.77
N ALA A 87 -1.19 4.80 13.87
CA ALA A 87 -0.68 3.48 14.17
C ALA A 87 -1.77 2.41 14.02
N ASP A 88 -1.41 1.25 13.48
CA ASP A 88 -2.00 -0.03 13.88
C ASP A 88 -0.95 -1.15 13.77
N ILE A 89 -1.00 -1.99 14.78
CA ILE A 89 -0.01 -2.93 15.32
C ILE A 89 -0.06 -4.26 14.55
N TYR A 90 1.09 -4.95 14.42
CA TYR A 90 1.12 -6.41 14.56
C TYR A 90 2.36 -6.86 15.34
N ASP A 91 2.08 -7.77 16.28
CA ASP A 91 2.94 -8.54 17.18
C ASP A 91 4.19 -9.14 16.51
N ASP A 92 5.14 -9.54 17.36
CA ASP A 92 6.37 -10.29 17.07
C ASP A 92 7.63 -9.46 16.79
N ALA A 93 8.12 -8.77 17.83
CA ALA A 93 9.55 -8.50 17.96
C ALA A 93 10.08 -9.19 19.20
N ASP A 94 10.50 -10.44 18.98
CA ASP A 94 11.28 -11.26 19.90
C ASP A 94 12.43 -10.44 20.53
N THR A 95 12.52 -10.59 21.84
CA THR A 95 13.48 -9.93 22.71
C THR A 95 14.90 -10.41 22.37
N TYR A 96 15.77 -9.53 21.87
CA TYR A 96 17.22 -9.76 21.92
C TYR A 96 17.85 -8.82 22.94
N ILE A 97 17.93 -9.32 24.17
CA ILE A 97 18.84 -8.82 25.21
C ILE A 97 20.26 -9.11 24.73
N TYR A 98 21.02 -8.08 24.35
CA TYR A 98 22.48 -8.19 24.35
C TYR A 98 23.00 -7.72 25.70
N LYS A 99 23.67 -8.69 26.35
CA LYS A 99 24.33 -8.62 27.64
C LYS A 99 25.61 -7.78 27.57
#